data_AF-A0A5C5ZF90-F1
#
_entry.id   AF-A0A5C5ZF90-F1
#
_cell.length_a   1.000
_cell.length_b   1.000
_cell.length_c   1.000
_cell.angle_alpha   90.00
_cell.angle_beta   90.00
_cell.angle_gamma   90.00
#
_symmetry.space_group_name_H-M   'P 1'
#
loop_
_entity.id
_entity.type
_entity.pdbx_description
1 polymer ?
#
loop_
_entity_poly.entity_id
_entity_poly.type
_entity_poly.pdbx_seq_one_letter_code
_entity_poly.pdbx_strand_id
1 'polypeptide(L)'
;MSFKKISLAAVAALCLPAAQAFAVPSLSLIDNGGGSATLQVTLDAAGAIGAEISLEATGGLTLTAASIADAVAFDEANPGDNPFIAGSPVGGDAVGLDLTDIASGMVFASFGGPGTAAGTYNFLDLTYTGTGALDAEGYVAQLGVLGDLLTAPTLNIGGGLVGDTNDDGVVNTLDIDPFVQALTDPAGYDAIYPGIRVDRADTNFDLAVNTLDIDPFVALITGGAATAAPEPAATMLLLTGLVGLARGRRRC
;
A
#
# COMPACT_ATOMS: atom_id res chain seq x y z
N MET A 1 41.53 3.80 -66.76
CA MET A 1 42.00 3.79 -65.36
C MET A 1 41.36 5.00 -64.67
N SER A 2 40.10 4.96 -64.25
CA SER A 2 39.62 4.50 -62.93
C SER A 2 40.55 4.90 -61.79
N PHE A 3 40.13 5.84 -60.95
CA PHE A 3 40.04 5.65 -59.50
C PHE A 3 39.02 6.64 -58.90
N LYS A 4 37.93 6.05 -58.41
CA LYS A 4 36.85 6.64 -57.62
C LYS A 4 37.43 6.97 -56.23
N LYS A 5 37.35 8.22 -55.77
CA LYS A 5 37.54 8.54 -54.34
C LYS A 5 36.20 8.95 -53.74
N ILE A 6 35.58 7.97 -53.10
CA ILE A 6 34.50 8.13 -52.14
C ILE A 6 35.18 8.61 -50.86
N SER A 7 34.82 9.79 -50.35
CA SER A 7 35.12 10.14 -48.95
C SER A 7 33.80 10.36 -48.25
N LEU A 8 33.44 9.32 -47.51
CA LEU A 8 32.33 9.20 -46.59
C LEU A 8 32.59 10.17 -45.41
N ALA A 9 31.79 11.24 -45.31
CA ALA A 9 31.75 12.03 -44.08
C ALA A 9 31.04 11.17 -43.03
N ALA A 10 31.81 10.48 -42.20
CA ALA A 10 31.30 9.79 -41.03
C ALA A 10 30.79 10.84 -40.04
N VAL A 11 29.48 11.02 -39.99
CA VAL A 11 28.80 11.73 -38.89
C VAL A 11 28.95 10.82 -37.67
N ALA A 12 29.94 11.11 -36.83
CA ALA A 12 30.02 10.53 -35.50
C ALA A 12 28.82 11.08 -34.71
N ALA A 13 27.73 10.33 -34.66
CA ALA A 13 26.69 10.54 -33.69
C ALA A 13 27.31 10.28 -32.32
N LEU A 14 27.71 11.35 -31.61
CA LEU A 14 27.93 11.28 -30.17
C LEU A 14 26.62 10.81 -29.56
N CYS A 15 26.54 9.51 -29.24
CA CYS A 15 25.56 9.01 -28.31
C CYS A 15 25.95 9.60 -26.96
N LEU A 16 25.43 10.80 -26.66
CA LEU A 16 25.38 11.29 -25.30
C LEU A 16 24.63 10.21 -24.52
N PRO A 17 25.24 9.57 -23.49
CA PRO A 17 24.44 8.76 -22.60
C PRO A 17 23.33 9.66 -22.07
N ALA A 18 22.09 9.19 -22.13
CA ALA A 18 20.98 9.85 -21.45
C ALA A 18 21.48 10.17 -20.04
N ALA A 19 21.43 11.44 -19.66
CA ALA A 19 21.73 11.82 -18.29
C ALA A 19 20.86 10.93 -17.41
N GLN A 20 21.48 10.04 -16.64
CA GLN A 20 20.76 9.32 -15.60
C GLN A 20 20.10 10.42 -14.78
N ALA A 21 18.76 10.43 -14.76
CA ALA A 21 18.06 11.20 -13.75
C ALA A 21 18.56 10.61 -12.43
N PHE A 22 19.48 11.29 -11.76
CA PHE A 22 19.89 10.93 -10.41
C PHE A 22 18.60 11.00 -9.61
N ALA A 23 18.15 9.85 -9.11
CA ALA A 23 16.96 9.79 -8.27
C ALA A 23 17.23 10.71 -7.07
N VAL A 24 16.37 11.70 -6.82
CA VAL A 24 16.51 12.56 -5.64
C VAL A 24 16.29 11.68 -4.41
N PRO A 25 17.01 11.90 -3.29
CA PRO A 25 16.78 11.12 -2.08
C PRO A 25 15.31 11.18 -1.68
N SER A 26 14.73 10.02 -1.38
CA SER A 26 13.28 9.92 -1.12
C SER A 26 12.96 8.76 -0.19
N LEU A 27 11.80 8.86 0.47
CA LEU A 27 11.20 7.77 1.24
C LEU A 27 9.97 7.23 0.50
N SER A 28 9.73 5.94 0.61
CA SER A 28 8.50 5.31 0.12
C SER A 28 8.08 4.15 1.00
N LEU A 29 6.77 4.01 1.19
CA LEU A 29 6.16 2.89 1.89
C LEU A 29 5.49 1.97 0.86
N ILE A 30 5.67 0.67 1.04
CA ILE A 30 5.08 -0.37 0.19
C ILE A 30 4.26 -1.30 1.07
N ASP A 31 3.00 -1.53 0.72
CA ASP A 31 2.22 -2.62 1.29
C ASP A 31 2.64 -3.91 0.60
N ASN A 32 3.21 -4.85 1.36
CA ASN A 32 3.59 -6.16 0.83
C ASN A 32 2.40 -7.13 0.88
N GLY A 33 1.28 -6.68 1.45
CA GLY A 33 0.15 -7.51 1.80
C GLY A 33 0.42 -8.36 3.05
N GLY A 34 -0.65 -8.99 3.55
CA GLY A 34 -0.53 -10.13 4.48
C GLY A 34 -0.17 -9.70 5.89
N GLY A 35 -0.48 -8.44 6.20
CA GLY A 35 -0.06 -7.83 7.45
C GLY A 35 1.39 -7.36 7.41
N SER A 36 2.00 -7.10 6.24
CA SER A 36 3.38 -6.63 6.14
C SER A 36 3.53 -5.42 5.22
N ALA A 37 4.41 -4.50 5.58
CA ALA A 37 4.81 -3.37 4.77
C ALA A 37 6.33 -3.16 4.84
N THR A 38 6.90 -2.50 3.85
CA THR A 38 8.32 -2.12 3.83
C THR A 38 8.46 -0.61 3.66
N LEU A 39 9.29 0.01 4.49
CA LEU A 39 9.78 1.36 4.27
C LEU A 39 11.09 1.30 3.48
N GLN A 40 11.17 2.05 2.40
CA GLN A 40 12.34 2.14 1.55
C GLN A 40 12.96 3.53 1.57
N VAL A 41 14.27 3.56 1.41
CA VAL A 41 15.08 4.77 1.24
C VAL A 41 15.72 4.72 -0.14
N THR A 42 15.53 5.76 -0.94
CA THR A 42 16.23 5.93 -2.21
C THR A 42 17.39 6.90 -2.04
N LEU A 43 18.57 6.49 -2.52
CA LEU A 43 19.82 7.23 -2.47
C LEU A 43 20.21 7.69 -3.88
N ASP A 44 20.73 8.91 -3.98
CA ASP A 44 21.18 9.53 -5.23
C ASP A 44 22.69 9.32 -5.52
N ALA A 45 23.43 8.85 -4.52
CA ALA A 45 24.88 8.72 -4.54
C ALA A 45 25.33 7.52 -3.70
N ALA A 46 26.43 6.90 -4.14
CA ALA A 46 27.11 5.84 -3.40
C ALA A 46 28.00 6.44 -2.29
N GLY A 47 28.15 5.72 -1.19
CA GLY A 47 29.04 6.04 -0.07
C GLY A 47 28.32 5.94 1.28
N ALA A 48 28.98 6.39 2.34
CA ALA A 48 28.43 6.31 3.69
C ALA A 48 27.06 7.02 3.78
N ILE A 49 26.11 6.35 4.44
CA ILE A 49 24.74 6.80 4.64
C ILE A 49 24.42 6.91 6.13
N GLY A 50 23.44 7.75 6.43
CA GLY A 50 22.69 7.77 7.69
C GLY A 50 21.22 8.00 7.38
N ALA A 51 20.33 7.21 7.96
CA ALA A 51 18.89 7.40 7.86
C ALA A 51 18.32 7.48 9.26
N GLU A 52 17.54 8.53 9.52
CA GLU A 52 16.84 8.78 10.78
C GLU A 52 15.38 9.04 10.44
N ILE A 53 14.52 8.06 10.70
CA ILE A 53 13.14 8.06 10.20
C ILE A 53 12.20 7.68 11.34
N SER A 54 11.19 8.53 11.54
CA SER A 54 10.01 8.23 12.33
C SER A 54 8.92 7.67 11.44
N LEU A 55 8.14 6.76 12.01
CA LEU A 55 6.98 6.16 11.37
C LEU A 55 5.83 6.11 12.37
N GLU A 56 4.63 6.43 11.89
CA GLU A 56 3.40 6.42 12.67
C GLU A 56 2.32 5.64 11.93
N ALA A 57 1.67 4.72 12.64
CA ALA A 57 0.47 4.03 12.19
C ALA A 57 -0.78 4.72 12.76
N THR A 58 -1.71 5.08 11.89
CA THR A 58 -2.94 5.78 12.24
C THR A 58 -4.17 5.03 11.72
N GLY A 59 -5.37 5.54 12.01
CA GLY A 59 -6.61 5.05 11.36
C GLY A 59 -7.09 3.65 11.78
N GLY A 60 -6.57 3.09 12.87
CA GLY A 60 -6.90 1.74 13.36
C GLY A 60 -5.88 0.66 13.00
N LEU A 61 -4.82 1.03 12.29
CA LEU A 61 -3.72 0.14 11.96
C LEU A 61 -2.86 -0.05 13.21
N THR A 62 -2.58 -1.31 13.55
CA THR A 62 -1.77 -1.67 14.72
C THR A 62 -0.49 -2.32 14.25
N LEU A 63 0.66 -1.67 14.49
CA LEU A 63 1.97 -2.27 14.28
C LEU A 63 2.23 -3.34 15.33
N THR A 64 2.75 -4.48 14.88
CA THR A 64 3.03 -5.64 15.75
C THR A 64 4.51 -5.97 15.80
N ALA A 65 5.27 -5.63 14.76
CA ALA A 65 6.72 -5.76 14.73
C ALA A 65 7.35 -4.80 13.72
N ALA A 66 8.62 -4.44 13.95
CA ALA A 66 9.46 -3.78 12.97
C ALA A 66 10.91 -4.28 13.11
N SER A 67 11.64 -4.36 12.01
CA SER A 67 13.05 -4.75 11.97
C SER A 67 13.79 -4.09 10.80
N ILE A 68 15.11 -3.92 10.93
CA ILE A 68 15.94 -3.45 9.81
C ILE A 68 15.96 -4.50 8.70
N ALA A 69 15.56 -4.09 7.49
CA ALA A 69 15.37 -4.99 6.36
C ALA A 69 16.71 -5.29 5.64
N ASP A 70 17.48 -4.25 5.31
CA ASP A 70 18.82 -4.38 4.74
C ASP A 70 19.89 -4.06 5.80
N ALA A 71 20.21 -5.06 6.62
CA ALA A 71 21.24 -4.96 7.65
C ALA A 71 22.69 -4.88 7.09
N VAL A 72 22.88 -4.90 5.77
CA VAL A 72 24.18 -4.67 5.13
C VAL A 72 24.31 -3.20 4.73
N ALA A 73 23.23 -2.58 4.26
CA ALA A 73 23.20 -1.15 3.98
C ALA A 73 23.10 -0.30 5.24
N PHE A 74 22.37 -0.79 6.25
CA PHE A 74 22.09 -0.13 7.53
C PHE A 74 22.59 -1.01 8.69
N ASP A 75 23.90 -1.02 8.90
CA ASP A 75 24.60 -1.97 9.79
C ASP A 75 25.04 -1.36 11.13
N GLU A 76 25.01 -0.03 11.26
CA GLU A 76 25.45 0.67 12.45
C GLU A 76 24.31 1.50 13.04
N ALA A 77 23.86 1.19 14.26
CA ALA A 77 22.93 2.04 14.99
C ALA A 77 23.54 3.43 15.18
N ASN A 78 22.84 4.46 14.74
CA ASN A 78 23.29 5.83 14.88
C ASN A 78 22.49 6.51 15.99
N PRO A 79 23.13 7.14 17.00
CA PRO A 79 22.41 7.92 18.00
C PRO A 79 21.64 9.07 17.30
N GLY A 80 20.31 8.97 17.28
CA GLY A 80 19.39 9.93 16.64
C GLY A 80 18.74 10.87 17.66
N ASP A 81 17.74 11.65 17.27
CA ASP A 81 16.88 12.36 18.21
C ASP A 81 15.45 11.83 18.06
N ASN A 82 15.12 10.78 18.81
CA ASN A 82 13.81 10.15 18.70
C ASN A 82 12.69 11.16 19.05
N PRO A 83 11.84 11.56 18.08
CA PRO A 83 10.82 12.58 18.29
C PRO A 83 9.68 12.13 19.22
N PHE A 84 9.56 10.83 19.47
CA PHE A 84 8.54 10.26 20.36
C PHE A 84 8.97 10.31 21.84
N ILE A 85 10.25 10.55 22.13
CA ILE A 85 10.77 10.66 23.48
C ILE A 85 11.02 12.13 23.83
N ALA A 86 10.14 12.69 24.67
CA ALA A 86 10.29 14.07 25.14
C ALA A 86 11.61 14.29 25.90
N GLY A 87 12.47 15.16 25.36
CA GLY A 87 13.78 15.46 25.97
C GLY A 87 14.84 14.39 25.72
N SER A 88 14.66 13.56 24.68
CA SER A 88 15.75 12.77 24.10
C SER A 88 17.02 13.64 24.00
N PRO A 89 18.17 13.20 24.54
CA PRO A 89 19.41 13.94 24.43
C PRO A 89 19.72 14.18 22.94
N VAL A 90 20.33 15.31 22.58
CA VAL A 90 20.94 15.47 21.25
C VAL A 90 21.97 14.35 21.08
N GLY A 91 21.69 13.38 20.20
CA GLY A 91 22.41 12.10 20.08
C GLY A 91 21.85 10.97 20.96
N GLY A 92 20.53 10.92 21.15
CA GLY A 92 19.74 9.99 21.93
C GLY A 92 19.32 8.72 21.19
N ASP A 93 18.82 7.75 21.95
CA ASP A 93 18.69 6.32 21.62
C ASP A 93 19.91 5.67 20.92
N ALA A 94 20.71 4.94 21.70
CA ALA A 94 21.83 4.16 21.19
C ALA A 94 21.42 2.80 20.59
N VAL A 95 20.14 2.43 20.68
CA VAL A 95 19.61 1.16 20.17
C VAL A 95 19.42 1.23 18.65
N GLY A 96 19.26 2.43 18.09
CA GLY A 96 19.05 2.67 16.68
C GLY A 96 17.61 2.37 16.25
N LEU A 97 17.02 1.25 16.68
CA LEU A 97 15.61 0.92 16.45
C LEU A 97 14.83 0.98 17.77
N ASP A 98 13.98 1.99 17.93
CA ASP A 98 13.09 2.13 19.07
C ASP A 98 11.69 1.60 18.76
N LEU A 99 11.30 0.56 19.52
CA LEU A 99 9.99 -0.09 19.45
C LEU A 99 9.19 0.07 20.74
N THR A 100 9.63 0.94 21.66
CA THR A 100 9.00 1.11 22.99
C THR A 100 7.52 1.45 22.87
N ASP A 101 7.16 2.24 21.85
CA ASP A 101 5.80 2.71 21.59
C ASP A 101 5.14 2.05 20.36
N ILE A 102 5.65 0.89 19.91
CA ILE A 102 5.08 0.21 18.73
C ILE A 102 3.60 -0.15 18.92
N ALA A 103 3.17 -0.46 20.14
CA ALA A 103 1.78 -0.72 20.48
C ALA A 103 0.88 0.52 20.34
N SER A 104 1.46 1.71 20.38
CA SER A 104 0.80 2.99 20.10
C SER A 104 0.92 3.39 18.62
N GLY A 105 1.51 2.53 17.78
CA GLY A 105 1.70 2.78 16.35
C GLY A 105 2.98 3.55 16.01
N MET A 106 3.87 3.82 16.97
CA MET A 106 5.05 4.66 16.75
C MET A 106 6.32 3.80 16.66
N VAL A 107 7.12 4.02 15.61
CA VAL A 107 8.42 3.38 15.40
C VAL A 107 9.44 4.43 15.01
N PHE A 108 10.62 4.39 15.61
CA PHE A 108 11.73 5.26 15.21
C PHE A 108 12.96 4.41 14.89
N ALA A 109 13.62 4.72 13.78
CA ALA A 109 14.83 4.02 13.37
C ALA A 109 15.90 5.02 12.90
N SER A 110 17.10 4.89 13.45
CA SER A 110 18.29 5.69 13.16
C SER A 110 19.49 4.77 12.95
N PHE A 111 19.90 4.60 11.68
CA PHE A 111 21.02 3.74 11.30
C PHE A 111 21.89 4.39 10.24
N GLY A 112 23.19 4.18 10.36
CA GLY A 112 24.16 4.41 9.31
C GLY A 112 24.62 3.13 8.65
N GLY A 113 25.43 3.30 7.61
CA GLY A 113 26.14 2.18 7.01
C GLY A 113 26.84 2.54 5.70
N PRO A 114 27.35 1.55 4.97
CA PRO A 114 28.27 1.77 3.86
C PRO A 114 27.63 2.32 2.58
N GLY A 115 26.29 2.25 2.43
CA GLY A 115 25.54 2.82 1.30
C GLY A 115 26.20 2.58 -0.07
N THR A 116 26.47 1.31 -0.38
CA THR A 116 27.47 0.93 -1.38
C THR A 116 27.21 1.38 -2.82
N ALA A 117 25.99 1.82 -3.15
CA ALA A 117 25.59 2.37 -4.44
C ALA A 117 24.44 3.38 -4.31
N ALA A 118 24.23 4.19 -5.36
CA ALA A 118 22.95 4.88 -5.53
C ALA A 118 21.86 3.85 -5.87
N GLY A 119 20.65 4.02 -5.35
CA GLY A 119 19.55 3.08 -5.53
C GLY A 119 18.58 3.07 -4.37
N THR A 120 17.58 2.19 -4.46
CA THR A 120 16.56 2.01 -3.43
C THR A 120 16.92 0.83 -2.54
N TYR A 121 16.88 1.06 -1.23
CA TYR A 121 17.19 0.09 -0.19
C TYR A 121 15.96 -0.10 0.70
N ASN A 122 15.71 -1.34 1.11
CA ASN A 122 14.71 -1.63 2.12
C ASN A 122 15.30 -1.23 3.49
N PHE A 123 14.64 -0.31 4.18
CA PHE A 123 15.11 0.20 5.46
C PHE A 123 14.46 -0.54 6.62
N LEU A 124 13.12 -0.53 6.70
CA LEU A 124 12.38 -1.28 7.71
C LEU A 124 11.41 -2.26 7.07
N ASP A 125 11.39 -3.48 7.61
CA ASP A 125 10.28 -4.41 7.44
C ASP A 125 9.33 -4.26 8.62
N LEU A 126 8.04 -4.12 8.34
CA LEU A 126 6.97 -3.90 9.30
C LEU A 126 6.00 -5.08 9.24
N THR A 127 5.45 -5.43 10.41
CA THR A 127 4.28 -6.29 10.52
C THR A 127 3.16 -5.51 11.21
N TYR A 128 1.94 -5.66 10.70
CA TYR A 128 0.77 -4.93 11.17
C TYR A 128 -0.48 -5.83 11.20
N THR A 129 -1.49 -5.36 11.90
CA THR A 129 -2.87 -5.88 11.86
C THR A 129 -3.86 -4.72 11.74
N GLY A 130 -5.07 -5.01 11.26
CA GLY A 130 -6.10 -3.99 11.06
C GLY A 130 -5.93 -3.19 9.77
N THR A 131 -6.56 -2.02 9.74
CA THR A 131 -6.62 -1.10 8.60
C THR A 131 -6.34 0.31 9.06
N GLY A 132 -5.79 1.16 8.21
CA GLY A 132 -5.51 2.54 8.52
C GLY A 132 -4.45 3.11 7.59
N ALA A 133 -3.52 3.88 8.12
CA ALA A 133 -2.45 4.46 7.31
C ALA A 133 -1.09 4.34 8.00
N LEU A 134 -0.04 4.32 7.19
CA LEU A 134 1.34 4.48 7.60
C LEU A 134 1.86 5.79 7.03
N ASP A 135 2.38 6.63 7.92
CA ASP A 135 3.08 7.87 7.60
C ASP A 135 4.53 7.72 8.04
N ALA A 136 5.48 8.19 7.22
CA ALA A 136 6.89 8.16 7.55
C ALA A 136 7.59 9.44 7.13
N GLU A 137 8.42 9.98 8.01
CA GLU A 137 9.21 11.17 7.76
C GLU A 137 10.59 11.07 8.41
N GLY A 138 11.58 11.73 7.83
CA GLY A 138 12.93 11.62 8.36
C GLY A 138 13.98 12.28 7.51
N TYR A 139 15.22 12.18 7.98
CA TYR A 139 16.39 12.69 7.30
C TYR A 139 17.24 11.56 6.75
N VAL A 140 17.79 11.78 5.57
CA VAL A 140 18.79 10.90 4.98
C VAL A 140 20.06 11.72 4.75
N ALA A 141 21.14 11.32 5.40
CA ALA A 141 22.47 11.83 5.21
C ALA A 141 23.24 10.95 4.23
N GLN A 142 23.96 11.57 3.31
CA GLN A 142 24.83 10.89 2.36
C GLN A 142 26.17 11.60 2.31
N LEU A 143 27.26 10.83 2.25
CA LEU A 143 28.62 11.38 2.13
C LEU A 143 28.97 12.41 3.24
N GLY A 144 28.40 12.21 4.43
CA GLY A 144 28.60 13.10 5.59
C GLY A 144 27.83 14.43 5.52
N VAL A 145 26.88 14.57 4.60
CA VAL A 145 25.99 15.73 4.49
C VAL A 145 24.57 15.30 4.82
N LEU A 146 23.93 16.02 5.75
CA LEU A 146 22.51 15.83 6.07
C LEU A 146 21.64 16.41 4.96
N GLY A 147 20.69 15.63 4.45
CA GLY A 147 19.69 16.09 3.47
C GLY A 147 18.55 16.91 4.10
N ASP A 148 17.61 17.31 3.24
CA ASP A 148 16.35 17.92 3.67
C ASP A 148 15.44 16.88 4.37
N LEU A 149 14.42 17.36 5.08
CA LEU A 149 13.36 16.49 5.62
C LEU A 149 12.62 15.82 4.46
N LEU A 150 12.55 14.49 4.50
CA LEU A 150 11.82 13.68 3.55
C LEU A 150 10.53 13.20 4.19
N THR A 151 9.46 13.14 3.39
CA THR A 151 8.18 12.56 3.78
C THR A 151 7.80 11.52 2.74
N ALA A 152 7.54 10.29 3.18
CA ALA A 152 6.99 9.26 2.32
C ALA A 152 5.53 9.62 1.97
N PRO A 153 5.07 9.35 0.74
CA PRO A 153 3.63 9.35 0.48
C PRO A 153 2.92 8.40 1.46
N THR A 154 1.86 8.89 2.11
CA THR A 154 1.06 8.10 3.06
C THR A 154 0.59 6.80 2.40
N LEU A 155 0.88 5.67 3.06
CA LEU A 155 0.41 4.36 2.62
C LEU A 155 -0.89 4.00 3.34
N ASN A 156 -2.00 3.94 2.62
CA ASN A 156 -3.29 3.55 3.17
C ASN A 156 -3.46 2.02 3.13
N ILE A 157 -3.38 1.40 4.30
CA ILE A 157 -3.52 -0.05 4.48
C ILE A 157 -5.00 -0.40 4.69
N GLY A 158 -5.54 -1.24 3.82
CA GLY A 158 -6.98 -1.53 3.77
C GLY A 158 -7.78 -0.58 2.85
N GLY A 159 -7.10 0.21 2.04
CA GLY A 159 -7.70 1.04 0.98
C GLY A 159 -7.76 0.36 -0.40
N GLY A 160 -7.69 -0.97 -0.47
CA GLY A 160 -7.96 -1.69 -1.72
C GLY A 160 -9.38 -1.40 -2.20
N LEU A 161 -9.58 -1.25 -3.51
CA LEU A 161 -10.91 -0.99 -4.05
C LEU A 161 -11.81 -2.18 -3.69
N VAL A 162 -12.97 -1.94 -3.10
CA VAL A 162 -13.93 -3.02 -2.79
C VAL A 162 -14.30 -3.72 -4.09
N GLY A 163 -14.20 -5.05 -4.10
CA GLY A 163 -14.31 -5.88 -5.31
C GLY A 163 -13.00 -6.11 -6.08
N ASP A 164 -11.91 -5.41 -5.77
CA ASP A 164 -10.59 -5.63 -6.40
C ASP A 164 -9.85 -6.73 -5.65
N THR A 165 -10.15 -7.97 -6.03
CA THR A 165 -9.73 -9.19 -5.35
C THR A 165 -8.44 -9.77 -5.93
N ASN A 166 -7.88 -9.13 -6.97
CA ASN A 166 -6.55 -9.45 -7.49
C ASN A 166 -5.52 -8.33 -7.25
N ASP A 167 -5.93 -7.21 -6.66
CA ASP A 167 -5.11 -6.04 -6.32
C ASP A 167 -4.39 -5.42 -7.53
N ASP A 168 -5.04 -5.44 -8.70
CA ASP A 168 -4.52 -4.81 -9.91
C ASP A 168 -4.89 -3.32 -10.03
N GLY A 169 -5.67 -2.81 -9.07
CA GLY A 169 -6.11 -1.43 -8.97
C GLY A 169 -7.40 -1.14 -9.74
N VAL A 170 -8.04 -2.14 -10.36
CA VAL A 170 -9.23 -1.98 -11.21
C VAL A 170 -10.25 -3.09 -10.97
N VAL A 171 -11.42 -2.75 -10.43
CA VAL A 171 -12.53 -3.73 -10.36
C VAL A 171 -13.06 -4.04 -11.76
N ASN A 172 -12.83 -5.26 -12.22
CA ASN A 172 -13.24 -5.72 -13.54
C ASN A 172 -13.44 -7.25 -13.56
N THR A 173 -13.55 -7.83 -14.76
CA THR A 173 -13.78 -9.28 -14.91
C THR A 173 -12.63 -10.15 -14.42
N LEU A 174 -11.42 -9.61 -14.29
CA LEU A 174 -10.25 -10.31 -13.75
C LEU A 174 -10.39 -10.59 -12.24
N ASP A 175 -11.31 -9.91 -11.55
CA ASP A 175 -11.62 -10.16 -10.15
C ASP A 175 -12.56 -11.36 -9.93
N ILE A 176 -13.21 -11.87 -10.98
CA ILE A 176 -14.25 -12.90 -10.80
C ILE A 176 -13.68 -14.19 -10.22
N ASP A 177 -12.57 -14.69 -10.79
CA ASP A 177 -11.95 -15.93 -10.31
C ASP A 177 -11.39 -15.78 -8.88
N PRO A 178 -10.62 -14.72 -8.54
CA PRO A 178 -10.21 -14.48 -7.16
C PRO A 178 -11.40 -14.28 -6.20
N PHE A 179 -12.48 -13.58 -6.60
CA PHE A 179 -13.69 -13.42 -5.78
C PHE A 179 -14.38 -14.76 -5.50
N VAL A 180 -14.52 -15.63 -6.50
CA VAL A 180 -15.08 -16.98 -6.31
C VAL A 180 -14.20 -17.82 -5.40
N GLN A 181 -12.87 -17.71 -5.55
CA GLN A 181 -11.91 -18.39 -4.68
C GLN A 181 -12.04 -17.87 -3.23
N ALA A 182 -12.11 -16.56 -3.02
CA ALA A 182 -12.34 -15.94 -1.70
C ALA A 182 -13.64 -16.42 -1.04
N LEU A 183 -14.71 -16.62 -1.82
CA LEU A 183 -15.99 -17.13 -1.32
C LEU A 183 -15.97 -18.62 -0.95
N THR A 184 -15.27 -19.44 -1.72
CA THR A 184 -15.41 -20.91 -1.66
C THR A 184 -14.26 -21.61 -0.92
N ASP A 185 -13.07 -21.02 -0.94
CA ASP A 185 -11.88 -21.50 -0.25
C ASP A 185 -10.96 -20.31 0.12
N PRO A 186 -11.30 -19.58 1.20
CA PRO A 186 -10.51 -18.44 1.67
C PRO A 186 -9.04 -18.78 1.96
N ALA A 187 -8.77 -19.99 2.47
CA ALA A 187 -7.40 -20.42 2.74
C ALA A 187 -6.61 -20.64 1.44
N GLY A 188 -7.26 -21.17 0.40
CA GLY A 188 -6.69 -21.26 -0.95
C GLY A 188 -6.52 -19.90 -1.61
N TYR A 189 -7.45 -18.96 -1.38
CA TYR A 189 -7.32 -17.58 -1.82
C TYR A 189 -6.06 -16.93 -1.24
N ASP A 190 -5.89 -16.97 0.09
CA ASP A 190 -4.72 -16.40 0.79
C ASP A 190 -3.40 -17.03 0.31
N ALA A 191 -3.41 -18.29 -0.10
CA ALA A 191 -2.23 -18.98 -0.63
C ALA A 191 -1.86 -18.54 -2.06
N ILE A 192 -2.85 -18.18 -2.89
CA ILE A 192 -2.66 -17.75 -4.29
C ILE A 192 -2.40 -16.24 -4.37
N TYR A 193 -3.06 -15.49 -3.51
CA TYR A 193 -3.03 -14.03 -3.43
C TYR A 193 -2.44 -13.59 -2.08
N PRO A 194 -1.16 -13.90 -1.81
CA PRO A 194 -0.55 -13.67 -0.52
C PRO A 194 -0.62 -12.19 -0.19
N GLY A 195 -1.42 -11.90 0.82
CA GLY A 195 -1.51 -10.59 1.40
C GLY A 195 -2.52 -9.63 0.80
N ILE A 196 -3.21 -10.03 -0.25
CA ILE A 196 -4.47 -9.38 -0.63
C ILE A 196 -5.51 -9.76 0.42
N ARG A 197 -6.14 -8.76 1.02
CA ARG A 197 -7.08 -9.02 2.12
C ARG A 197 -8.39 -9.58 1.55
N VAL A 198 -8.84 -10.71 2.09
CA VAL A 198 -10.08 -11.39 1.68
C VAL A 198 -11.33 -10.52 1.85
N ASP A 199 -11.30 -9.54 2.77
CA ASP A 199 -12.41 -8.61 3.01
C ASP A 199 -12.68 -7.67 1.83
N ARG A 200 -11.82 -7.62 0.81
CA ARG A 200 -12.14 -6.95 -0.45
C ARG A 200 -13.29 -7.62 -1.20
N ALA A 201 -13.56 -8.91 -0.91
CA ALA A 201 -14.73 -9.63 -1.40
C ALA A 201 -16.01 -9.35 -0.59
N ASP A 202 -15.93 -8.65 0.55
CA ASP A 202 -17.11 -8.13 1.26
C ASP A 202 -17.59 -6.85 0.55
N THR A 203 -18.51 -7.04 -0.39
CA THR A 203 -19.01 -5.97 -1.26
C THR A 203 -20.36 -5.43 -0.79
N ASN A 204 -20.97 -6.07 0.21
CA ASN A 204 -22.19 -5.60 0.86
C ASN A 204 -21.93 -4.85 2.19
N PHE A 205 -20.68 -4.86 2.68
CA PHE A 205 -20.20 -4.22 3.90
C PHE A 205 -20.81 -4.76 5.20
N ASP A 206 -21.15 -6.05 5.24
CA ASP A 206 -21.68 -6.72 6.43
C ASP A 206 -20.61 -7.40 7.30
N LEU A 207 -19.34 -7.27 6.92
CA LEU A 207 -18.16 -7.86 7.55
C LEU A 207 -18.05 -9.38 7.36
N ALA A 208 -18.78 -9.96 6.42
CA ALA A 208 -18.72 -11.39 6.13
C ALA A 208 -18.73 -11.67 4.63
N VAL A 209 -17.63 -12.23 4.11
CA VAL A 209 -17.55 -12.71 2.72
C VAL A 209 -18.42 -13.96 2.54
N ASN A 210 -19.56 -13.80 1.87
CA ASN A 210 -20.53 -14.85 1.65
C ASN A 210 -21.40 -14.61 0.39
N THR A 211 -22.41 -15.44 0.16
CA THR A 211 -23.26 -15.34 -1.05
C THR A 211 -23.98 -13.99 -1.19
N LEU A 212 -24.13 -13.21 -0.12
CA LEU A 212 -24.73 -11.88 -0.14
C LEU A 212 -23.84 -10.84 -0.84
N ASP A 213 -22.56 -11.14 -1.08
CA ASP A 213 -21.63 -10.28 -1.81
C ASP A 213 -21.70 -10.45 -3.33
N ILE A 214 -22.39 -11.47 -3.83
CA ILE A 214 -22.40 -11.76 -5.27
C ILE A 214 -23.11 -10.63 -6.04
N ASP A 215 -24.28 -10.20 -5.57
CA ASP A 215 -25.06 -9.18 -6.27
C ASP A 215 -24.36 -7.79 -6.26
N PRO A 216 -23.82 -7.31 -5.12
CA PRO A 216 -23.07 -6.06 -5.10
C PRO A 216 -21.75 -6.14 -5.89
N PHE A 217 -21.05 -7.28 -5.89
CA PHE A 217 -19.87 -7.48 -6.73
C PHE A 217 -20.19 -7.39 -8.24
N VAL A 218 -21.29 -8.02 -8.68
CA VAL A 218 -21.76 -7.90 -10.08
C VAL A 218 -22.13 -6.45 -10.41
N ALA A 219 -22.75 -5.73 -9.48
CA ALA A 219 -23.05 -4.31 -9.63
C ALA A 219 -21.78 -3.46 -9.84
N LEU A 220 -20.70 -3.74 -9.10
CA LEU A 220 -19.41 -3.06 -9.25
C LEU A 220 -18.80 -3.28 -10.65
N ILE A 221 -18.78 -4.53 -11.14
CA ILE A 221 -18.21 -4.86 -12.47
C ILE A 221 -19.06 -4.28 -13.62
N THR A 222 -20.39 -4.28 -13.47
CA THR A 222 -21.32 -3.89 -14.54
C THR A 222 -21.67 -2.39 -14.52
N GLY A 223 -21.21 -1.64 -13.51
CA GLY A 223 -21.58 -0.25 -13.29
C GLY A 223 -23.06 -0.06 -12.93
N GLY A 224 -23.73 -1.14 -12.49
CA GLY A 224 -25.15 -1.14 -12.18
C GLY A 224 -25.40 -0.74 -10.74
N ALA A 225 -25.91 0.46 -10.49
CA ALA A 225 -26.44 0.77 -9.17
C ALA A 225 -27.56 -0.22 -8.82
N ALA A 226 -27.38 -0.99 -7.75
CA ALA A 226 -28.40 -1.89 -7.19
C ALA A 226 -29.58 -1.05 -6.68
N THR A 227 -30.47 -0.67 -7.61
CA THR A 227 -31.81 -0.26 -7.22
C THR A 227 -32.54 -1.53 -6.86
N ALA A 228 -32.86 -1.69 -5.57
CA ALA A 228 -33.69 -2.78 -5.08
C ALA A 228 -34.90 -2.93 -6.02
N ALA A 229 -34.90 -4.00 -6.82
CA ALA A 229 -36.04 -4.30 -7.67
C ALA A 229 -37.22 -4.54 -6.71
N PRO A 230 -38.34 -3.80 -6.83
CA PRO A 230 -39.51 -4.11 -6.03
C PRO A 230 -39.94 -5.53 -6.37
N GLU A 231 -39.76 -6.44 -5.42
CA GLU A 231 -40.14 -7.85 -5.58
C GLU A 231 -41.57 -7.94 -6.15
N PRO A 232 -41.83 -8.76 -7.18
CA PRO A 232 -43.14 -8.84 -7.84
C PRO A 232 -44.28 -9.23 -6.88
N ALA A 233 -43.94 -9.78 -5.70
CA ALA A 233 -44.89 -10.05 -4.64
C ALA A 233 -45.49 -8.78 -4.01
N ALA A 234 -44.73 -7.70 -3.88
CA ALA A 234 -45.21 -6.44 -3.30
C ALA A 234 -46.28 -5.77 -4.20
N THR A 235 -46.10 -5.84 -5.52
CA THR A 235 -47.05 -5.31 -6.50
C THR A 235 -48.33 -6.16 -6.56
N MET A 236 -48.21 -7.48 -6.46
CA MET A 236 -49.35 -8.41 -6.40
C MET A 236 -50.16 -8.25 -5.11
N LEU A 237 -49.51 -8.01 -3.97
CA LEU A 237 -50.18 -7.80 -2.68
C LEU A 237 -50.89 -6.43 -2.61
N LEU A 238 -50.34 -5.39 -3.25
CA LEU A 238 -50.98 -4.08 -3.34
C LEU A 238 -52.25 -4.11 -4.22
N LEU A 239 -52.20 -4.84 -5.34
CA LEU A 239 -53.34 -4.96 -6.27
C LEU A 239 -54.47 -5.83 -5.70
N THR A 240 -54.15 -6.88 -4.94
CA THR A 240 -55.16 -7.75 -4.32
C THR A 240 -55.81 -7.10 -3.08
N GLY A 241 -55.07 -6.31 -2.30
CA GLY A 241 -55.59 -5.56 -1.16
C GLY A 241 -56.63 -4.48 -1.54
N LEU A 242 -56.42 -3.76 -2.64
CA LEU A 242 -57.33 -2.72 -3.11
C LEU A 242 -58.65 -3.28 -3.65
N VAL A 243 -58.64 -4.45 -4.28
CA VAL A 243 -59.86 -5.13 -4.76
C VAL A 243 -60.68 -5.71 -3.60
N GLY A 244 -60.02 -6.17 -2.53
CA GLY A 244 -60.67 -6.63 -1.30
C GLY A 244 -61.43 -5.53 -0.57
N LEU A 245 -60.81 -4.34 -0.41
CA LEU A 245 -61.46 -3.19 0.26
C LEU A 245 -62.63 -2.60 -0.54
N ALA A 246 -62.60 -2.64 -1.87
CA ALA A 246 -63.67 -2.11 -2.71
C ALA A 246 -64.95 -2.96 -2.70
N ARG A 247 -64.85 -4.27 -2.42
CA ARG A 247 -66.01 -5.19 -2.32
C ARG A 247 -66.61 -5.27 -0.91
N GLY A 248 -65.84 -4.96 0.14
CA GLY A 248 -66.32 -4.97 1.53
C GLY A 248 -67.26 -3.82 1.91
N ARG A 249 -67.28 -2.72 1.15
CA ARG A 249 -68.06 -1.50 1.48
C ARG A 249 -69.48 -1.43 0.88
N ARG A 250 -69.97 -2.49 0.22
CA ARG A 250 -71.31 -2.50 -0.43
C ARG A 250 -72.34 -3.43 0.24
N ARG A 251 -72.24 -3.67 1.55
CA ARG A 251 -73.28 -4.38 2.31
C ARG A 251 -73.49 -3.72 3.68
N CYS A 252 -74.31 -2.68 3.69
CA CYS A 252 -75.34 -2.34 4.68
C CYS A 252 -76.38 -1.50 3.93
#